data_AF-A0A840P7C3-F1
#
_entry.id   AF-A0A840P7C3-F1
#
_cell.length_a   1.000
_cell.length_b   1.000
_cell.length_c   1.000
_cell.angle_alpha   90.00
_cell.angle_beta   90.00
_cell.angle_gamma   90.00
#
_symmetry.space_group_name_H-M   'P 1'
#
loop_
_entity.id
_entity.type
_entity.pdbx_description
1 polymer ?
#
loop_
_entity_poly.entity_id
_entity_poly.type
_entity_poly.pdbx_seq_one_letter_code
_entity_poly.pdbx_strand_id
1 'polypeptide(L)' 'MRLAAEADPGFERGMFACALSALRRIPDQALTHHGLGRDEVGDLRARFRDWERLLASHRR' A
#
# COMPACT_ATOMS: atom_id res chain seq x y z
N MET A 1 -4.57 9.92 -5.28
CA MET A 1 -5.00 10.43 -3.95
C MET A 1 -6.35 11.13 -3.96
N ARG A 2 -6.76 11.80 -5.06
CA ARG A 2 -8.08 12.47 -5.14
C ARG A 2 -9.27 11.50 -5.02
N LEU A 3 -9.20 10.35 -5.71
CA LEU A 3 -10.27 9.36 -5.73
C LEU A 3 -10.65 8.79 -4.35
N ALA A 4 -9.68 8.55 -3.46
CA ALA A 4 -9.93 7.95 -2.14
C ALA A 4 -10.56 8.94 -1.15
N ALA A 5 -10.16 10.21 -1.20
CA ALA A 5 -10.72 11.25 -0.34
C ALA A 5 -12.13 11.70 -0.78
N GLU A 6 -12.44 11.62 -2.07
CA GLU A 6 -13.78 11.89 -2.59
C GLU A 6 -14.76 10.72 -2.34
N ALA A 7 -14.26 9.48 -2.25
CA ALA A 7 -15.09 8.28 -2.06
C ALA A 7 -15.34 7.92 -0.58
N ASP A 8 -14.45 8.30 0.33
CA ASP A 8 -14.56 7.96 1.75
C ASP A 8 -14.17 9.17 2.64
N PRO A 9 -15.17 9.86 3.24
CA PRO A 9 -14.95 10.94 4.19
C PRO A 9 -14.13 10.54 5.43
N GLY A 10 -14.06 9.24 5.75
CA GLY A 10 -13.27 8.69 6.85
C GLY A 10 -11.85 8.28 6.46
N PHE A 11 -11.42 8.55 5.22
CA PHE A 11 -10.10 8.14 4.74
C PHE A 11 -8.99 8.93 5.42
N GLU A 12 -8.43 8.35 6.49
CA GLU A 12 -7.24 8.87 7.12
C GLU A 12 -5.97 8.35 6.44
N ARG A 13 -5.23 9.28 5.82
CA ARG A 13 -3.92 9.02 5.21
C ARG A 13 -2.94 8.33 6.16
N GLY A 14 -3.01 8.65 7.45
CA GLY A 14 -2.19 8.02 8.49
C GLY A 14 -2.54 6.54 8.69
N MET A 15 -3.83 6.20 8.77
CA MET A 15 -4.27 4.80 8.82
C MET A 15 -3.89 4.04 7.56
N PHE A 16 -4.02 4.66 6.39
CA PHE A 16 -3.64 4.02 5.13
C PHE A 16 -2.13 3.73 5.06
N ALA A 17 -1.29 4.64 5.55
CA ALA A 17 0.15 4.39 5.67
C ALA A 17 0.46 3.24 6.63
N CYS A 18 -0.22 3.17 7.79
CA CYS A 18 -0.08 2.05 8.73
C CYS A 18 -0.49 0.70 8.09
N ALA A 19 -1.59 0.69 7.32
CA ALA A 19 -2.03 -0.49 6.59
C ALA A 19 -0.99 -0.96 5.57
N LEU A 20 -0.42 -0.05 4.77
CA LEU A 20 0.67 -0.37 3.83
C LEU A 20 1.90 -0.95 4.54
N SER A 21 2.24 -0.42 5.71
CA SER A 21 3.35 -0.95 6.52
C SER A 21 3.08 -2.38 7.00
N ALA A 22 1.86 -2.66 7.44
CA ALA A 22 1.44 -3.99 7.88
C ALA A 22 1.53 -5.04 6.75
N LEU A 23 1.24 -4.65 5.50
CA LEU A 23 1.33 -5.56 4.34
C LEU A 23 2.73 -6.15 4.16
N ARG A 24 3.80 -5.48 4.64
CA ARG A 24 5.17 -6.02 4.60
C ARG A 24 5.36 -7.33 5.37
N ARG A 25 4.47 -7.63 6.32
CA ARG A 25 4.51 -8.85 7.14
C ARG A 25 3.85 -10.04 6.45
N ILE A 26 3.06 -9.79 5.41
CA ILE A 26 2.43 -10.84 4.61
C ILE A 26 3.51 -11.48 3.74
N PRO A 27 3.68 -12.81 3.72
CA PRO A 27 4.64 -13.47 2.86
C PRO A 27 4.22 -13.37 1.39
N ASP A 28 5.19 -13.31 0.47
CA ASP A 28 4.91 -13.22 -0.97
C ASP A 28 4.08 -14.40 -1.48
N GLN A 29 4.17 -15.56 -0.83
CA GLN A 29 3.35 -16.74 -1.10
C GLN A 29 1.85 -16.45 -1.02
N ALA A 30 1.42 -15.58 -0.10
CA ALA A 30 0.02 -15.18 0.01
C ALA A 30 -0.42 -14.31 -1.17
N LEU A 31 0.49 -13.54 -1.76
CA LEU A 31 0.21 -12.74 -2.96
C LEU A 31 0.22 -13.62 -4.22
N THR A 32 1.19 -14.55 -4.32
CA THR A 32 1.23 -15.50 -5.44
C THR A 32 0.04 -16.46 -5.44
N HIS A 33 -0.55 -16.75 -4.27
CA HIS A 33 -1.78 -17.54 -4.18
C HIS A 33 -2.95 -16.89 -4.94
N HIS A 34 -2.94 -15.56 -5.08
CA HIS A 34 -3.94 -14.81 -5.84
C HIS A 34 -3.59 -14.66 -7.33
N GLY A 35 -2.64 -15.45 -7.84
CA GLY A 35 -2.28 -15.50 -9.25
C GLY A 35 -1.21 -14.50 -9.69
N LEU A 36 -0.60 -13.76 -8.76
CA LEU A 36 0.51 -12.87 -9.06
C LEU A 36 1.80 -13.68 -9.32
N GLY A 37 2.47 -13.39 -10.43
CA GLY A 37 3.82 -13.83 -10.70
C GLY A 37 4.85 -13.16 -9.79
N ARG A 38 6.06 -13.73 -9.68
CA ARG A 38 7.12 -13.19 -8.82
C ARG A 38 7.48 -11.74 -9.16
N ASP A 39 7.56 -11.42 -10.44
CA ASP A 39 7.91 -10.06 -10.89
C ASP A 39 6.77 -9.07 -10.54
N GLU A 40 5.52 -9.48 -10.72
CA GLU A 40 4.35 -8.68 -10.36
C GLU A 40 4.26 -8.45 -8.85
N VAL A 41 4.62 -9.44 -8.03
CA VAL A 41 4.76 -9.26 -6.58
C VAL A 41 5.87 -8.24 -6.28
N GLY A 42 7.01 -8.31 -6.96
CA GLY A 42 8.10 -7.34 -6.82
C GLY A 42 7.65 -5.90 -7.12
N ASP A 43 6.94 -5.71 -8.23
CA ASP A 43 6.38 -4.42 -8.63
C ASP A 43 5.34 -3.90 -7.64
N LEU A 44 4.45 -4.78 -7.16
CA LEU A 44 3.45 -4.44 -6.16
C LEU A 44 4.10 -3.98 -4.85
N ARG A 45 5.15 -4.68 -4.41
CA ARG A 45 5.93 -4.31 -3.21
C ARG A 45 6.63 -2.97 -3.37
N ALA A 46 7.16 -2.68 -4.56
CA ALA A 46 7.76 -1.38 -4.85
C ALA A 46 6.71 -0.26 -4.73
N ARG A 47 5.54 -0.44 -5.34
CA ARG A 47 4.43 0.53 -5.27
C ARG A 47 3.97 0.79 -3.84
N PHE A 48 3.84 -0.24 -3.00
CA PHE A 48 3.47 -0.05 -1.59
C PHE A 48 4.47 0.81 -0.83
N ARG A 49 5.78 0.59 -1.04
CA ARG A 49 6.83 1.42 -0.43
C ARG A 49 6.79 2.86 -0.92
N ASP A 50 6.54 3.08 -2.20
CA ASP A 50 6.43 4.43 -2.77
C ASP A 50 5.26 5.19 -2.16
N TRP A 51 4.10 4.53 -2.02
CA TRP A 51 2.94 5.13 -1.38
C TRP A 51 3.16 5.41 0.10
N GLU A 52 3.79 4.49 0.85
CA GLU A 52 4.15 4.72 2.26
C GLU A 52 5.04 5.97 2.41
N ARG A 53 6.07 6.12 1.56
CA ARG A 53 6.95 7.30 1.55
C ARG A 53 6.21 8.59 1.19
N LEU A 54 5.34 8.55 0.19
CA LEU A 54 4.55 9.70 -0.24
C LEU A 54 3.60 10.15 0.88
N LEU A 55 3.00 9.20 1.60
CA LEU A 55 2.10 9.51 2.71
C LEU A 55 2.85 10.02 3.95
N ALA A 56 4.04 9.50 4.24
CA ALA A 56 4.87 9.96 5.35
C ALA A 56 5.41 11.38 5.13
N SER A 57 5.74 11.76 3.89
CA SER A 57 6.24 13.10 3.55
C SER A 57 5.17 14.21 3.62
N HIS A 58 3.89 13.86 3.52
CA HIS A 58 2.76 14.80 3.68
C HIS A 58 2.34 15.02 5.14
N ARG A 59 3.07 14.47 6.11
CA ARG A 59 2.84 14.65 7.56
C ARG A 59 3.64 15.83 8.16
N ARG A 60 4.31 16.63 7.31
CA ARG A 60 5.02 17.85 7.70
C ARG A 60 4.21 19.09 7.35
#